data_AF-A0A932F4R1-F1
#
_entry.id   AF-A0A932F4R1-F1
#
_cell.length_a   1.000
_cell.length_b   1.000
_cell.length_c   1.000
_cell.angle_alpha   90.00
_cell.angle_beta   90.00
_cell.angle_gamma   90.00
#
_symmetry.space_group_name_H-M   'P 1'
#
loop_
_entity.id
_entity.type
_entity.pdbx_description
1 polymer ?
#
loop_
_entity_poly.entity_id
_entity_poly.type
_entity_poly.pdbx_seq_one_letter_code
_entity_poly.pdbx_strand_id
1 'polypeptide(L)'
;MNIINATRMVVGFNMGLEPSGRELLVVVIKGTFVLPKPGEPVRLHDEQLPLVMADTFTGEPGRSAPVHEIDFAPRKHQCDVLLVGSAYAPAGQAVTRTQVSLSVGTMSKSCDVVGPRVWEAGVTGIHASPPQAFTRLPISYDVAFGGVDDASSDPAEHDAFMLNPAGRG
;
A
#
# COMPACT_ATOMS: atom_id res chain seq x y z
N MET A 1 3.27 -9.25 31.71
CA MET A 1 2.56 -10.42 31.15
C MET A 1 3.59 -11.41 30.64
N ASN A 2 3.38 -12.72 30.84
CA ASN A 2 4.22 -13.77 30.26
C ASN A 2 3.46 -14.43 29.10
N ILE A 3 4.05 -14.48 27.91
CA ILE A 3 3.45 -15.12 26.73
C ILE A 3 4.24 -16.39 26.43
N ILE A 4 3.55 -17.52 26.39
CA ILE A 4 4.11 -18.79 25.95
C ILE A 4 3.78 -18.93 24.45
N ASN A 5 4.78 -18.77 23.59
CA ASN A 5 4.65 -18.96 22.15
C ASN A 5 5.20 -20.34 21.75
N ALA A 6 4.33 -21.25 21.34
CA ALA A 6 4.70 -22.59 20.88
C ALA A 6 4.91 -22.66 19.35
N THR A 7 4.84 -21.53 18.65
CA THR A 7 4.99 -21.44 17.19
C THR A 7 6.31 -20.77 16.81
N ARG A 8 6.69 -20.84 15.52
CA ARG A 8 7.79 -20.05 14.96
C ARG A 8 7.38 -18.61 14.59
N MET A 9 6.12 -18.22 14.76
CA MET A 9 5.61 -16.90 14.41
C MET A 9 6.04 -15.85 15.45
N VAL A 10 6.03 -14.58 15.05
CA VAL A 10 6.32 -13.47 15.95
C VAL A 10 5.09 -13.15 16.77
N VAL A 11 5.25 -12.99 18.08
CA VAL A 11 4.15 -12.64 18.99
C VAL A 11 4.53 -11.42 19.80
N GLY A 12 3.58 -10.51 19.96
CA GLY A 12 3.74 -9.31 20.78
C GLY A 12 2.41 -8.88 21.36
N PHE A 13 2.48 -7.98 22.33
CA PHE A 13 1.30 -7.35 22.89
C PHE A 13 1.55 -5.86 23.08
N ASN A 14 0.49 -5.07 23.02
CA ASN A 14 0.52 -3.65 23.30
C ASN A 14 -0.78 -3.22 24.00
N MET A 15 -0.75 -2.06 24.65
CA MET A 15 -1.94 -1.45 25.23
C MET A 15 -2.65 -0.61 24.17
N GLY A 16 -3.92 -0.91 23.93
CA GLY A 16 -4.84 -0.08 23.16
C GLY A 16 -5.76 0.69 24.12
N LEU A 17 -6.30 1.81 23.64
CA LEU A 17 -7.29 2.60 24.36
C LEU A 17 -8.49 2.85 23.46
N GLU A 18 -9.69 2.56 23.96
CA GLU A 18 -10.92 2.92 23.26
C GLU A 18 -11.24 4.41 23.48
N PRO A 19 -12.04 5.05 22.59
CA PRO A 19 -12.49 6.43 22.81
C PRO A 19 -13.23 6.67 24.13
N SER A 20 -13.79 5.62 24.74
CA SER A 20 -14.41 5.64 26.08
C SER A 20 -13.41 5.71 27.24
N GLY A 21 -12.11 5.61 26.98
CA GLY A 21 -11.06 5.45 27.98
C GLY A 21 -10.88 4.01 28.47
N ARG A 22 -11.59 3.04 27.90
CA ARG A 22 -11.40 1.63 28.25
C ARG A 22 -10.08 1.12 27.67
N GLU A 23 -9.25 0.56 28.54
CA GLU A 23 -8.01 -0.09 28.15
C GLU A 23 -8.27 -1.47 27.52
N LEU A 24 -7.48 -1.78 26.49
CA LEU A 24 -7.46 -3.07 25.81
C LEU A 24 -6.04 -3.62 25.83
N LEU A 25 -5.89 -4.88 26.19
CA LEU A 25 -4.66 -5.60 25.90
C LEU A 25 -4.77 -6.22 24.50
N VAL A 26 -4.01 -5.69 23.55
CA VAL A 26 -3.99 -6.16 22.16
C VAL A 26 -2.85 -7.15 22.00
N VAL A 27 -3.16 -8.41 21.69
CA VAL A 27 -2.16 -9.45 21.43
C VAL A 27 -2.16 -9.76 19.94
N VAL A 28 -0.98 -9.72 19.32
CA VAL A 28 -0.79 -9.97 17.88
C VAL A 28 0.12 -11.17 17.67
N ILE A 29 -0.25 -12.01 16.71
CA ILE A 29 0.57 -13.10 16.18
C ILE A 29 0.79 -12.80 14.68
N LYS A 30 2.04 -12.61 14.27
CA LYS A 30 2.43 -12.33 12.88
C LYS A 30 3.21 -13.51 12.32
N GLY A 31 2.68 -14.07 11.24
CA GLY A 31 3.34 -15.10 10.44
C GLY A 31 3.76 -14.54 9.08
N THR A 32 5.01 -14.78 8.70
CA THR A 32 5.51 -14.57 7.34
C THR A 32 5.51 -15.91 6.61
N PHE A 33 4.91 -15.94 5.42
CA PHE A 33 4.73 -17.15 4.62
C PHE A 33 5.40 -17.00 3.27
N VAL A 34 5.78 -18.12 2.69
CA VAL A 34 6.24 -18.16 1.30
C VAL A 34 5.02 -18.19 0.41
N LEU A 35 4.96 -17.29 -0.58
CA LEU A 35 3.91 -17.32 -1.58
C LEU A 35 4.03 -18.64 -2.38
N PRO A 36 3.05 -19.55 -2.28
CA PRO A 36 3.16 -20.87 -2.91
C PRO A 36 3.03 -20.76 -4.42
N LYS A 37 3.67 -21.69 -5.15
CA LYS A 37 3.32 -21.89 -6.56
C LYS A 37 1.94 -22.57 -6.66
N PRO A 38 1.27 -22.53 -7.83
CA PRO A 38 0.00 -23.23 -8.01
C PRO A 38 0.10 -24.71 -7.60
N GLY A 39 -0.73 -25.12 -6.66
CA GLY A 39 -0.78 -26.49 -6.13
C GLY A 39 0.20 -26.80 -4.99
N GLU A 40 1.11 -25.90 -4.64
CA GLU A 40 1.98 -26.07 -3.48
C GLU A 40 1.27 -25.70 -2.16
N PRO A 41 1.55 -26.41 -1.06
CA PRO A 41 1.04 -26.01 0.25
C PRO A 41 1.68 -24.71 0.70
N VAL A 42 0.90 -23.87 1.39
CA VAL A 42 1.44 -22.70 2.09
C VAL A 42 2.40 -23.16 3.18
N ARG A 43 3.59 -22.58 3.22
CA ARG A 43 4.59 -22.83 4.27
C ARG A 43 5.01 -21.55 4.96
N LEU A 44 5.34 -21.67 6.23
CA LEU A 44 5.99 -20.58 6.96
C LEU A 44 7.37 -20.28 6.33
N HIS A 45 7.70 -19.01 6.16
CA HIS A 45 9.03 -18.58 5.75
C HIS A 45 10.04 -18.83 6.87
N ASP A 46 11.28 -19.15 6.54
CA ASP A 46 12.30 -19.49 7.54
C ASP A 46 12.72 -18.28 8.38
N GLU A 47 12.70 -17.10 7.75
CA GLU A 47 12.81 -15.81 8.41
C GLU A 47 11.42 -15.19 8.61
N GLN A 48 11.09 -14.81 9.85
CA GLN A 48 9.86 -14.11 10.14
C GLN A 48 10.11 -12.61 10.24
N LEU A 49 9.24 -11.83 9.62
CA LEU A 49 9.28 -10.38 9.72
C LEU A 49 8.83 -9.95 11.12
N PRO A 50 9.45 -8.90 11.70
CA PRO A 50 9.06 -8.37 12.99
C PRO A 50 7.66 -7.74 12.93
N LEU A 51 7.11 -7.49 14.12
CA LEU A 51 5.90 -6.68 14.25
C LEU A 51 6.19 -5.23 13.84
N VAL A 52 5.24 -4.63 13.13
CA VAL A 52 5.26 -3.22 12.75
C VAL A 52 4.71 -2.44 13.94
N MET A 53 5.60 -1.71 14.61
CA MET A 53 5.30 -0.99 15.85
C MET A 53 4.76 0.42 15.61
N ALA A 54 4.92 0.96 14.40
CA ALA A 54 4.43 2.25 13.95
C ALA A 54 4.29 2.23 12.43
N ASP A 55 3.41 3.07 11.89
CA ASP A 55 3.23 3.20 10.45
C ASP A 55 4.55 3.55 9.77
N THR A 56 4.76 2.93 8.61
CA THR A 56 5.93 3.16 7.75
C THR A 56 5.49 3.79 6.45
N PHE A 57 6.36 4.59 5.86
CA PHE A 57 6.05 5.41 4.69
C PHE A 57 7.15 5.27 3.64
N THR A 58 6.82 5.59 2.38
CA THR A 58 7.80 5.59 1.28
C THR A 58 8.82 6.71 1.40
N GLY A 59 8.50 7.75 2.17
CA GLY A 59 9.38 8.87 2.49
C GLY A 59 9.01 9.48 3.85
N GLU A 60 8.83 10.80 3.88
CA GLU A 60 8.50 11.53 5.10
C GLU A 60 7.08 11.20 5.62
N PRO A 61 6.91 10.85 6.91
CA PRO A 61 5.60 10.63 7.50
C PRO A 61 4.66 11.83 7.33
N GLY A 62 3.42 11.57 6.91
CA GLY A 62 2.41 12.60 6.65
C GLY A 62 2.59 13.38 5.33
N ARG A 63 3.68 13.15 4.59
CA ARG A 63 3.94 13.75 3.27
C ARG A 63 4.20 12.73 2.16
N SER A 64 4.12 11.45 2.47
CA SER A 64 4.37 10.35 1.53
C SER A 64 3.41 9.19 1.76
N ALA A 65 3.35 8.25 0.82
CA ALA A 65 2.41 7.14 0.91
C ALA A 65 2.71 6.20 2.10
N PRO A 66 1.69 5.72 2.82
CA PRO A 66 1.85 4.65 3.78
C PRO A 66 2.23 3.33 3.07
N VAL A 67 3.11 2.54 3.70
CA VAL A 67 3.58 1.23 3.20
C VAL A 67 3.07 0.10 4.09
N HIS A 68 3.33 0.19 5.39
CA HIS A 68 2.81 -0.74 6.38
C HIS A 68 2.24 0.03 7.55
N GLU A 69 1.04 -0.35 7.98
CA GLU A 69 0.39 0.17 9.16
C GLU A 69 0.83 -0.61 10.40
N ILE A 70 0.69 0.00 11.57
CA ILE A 70 0.90 -0.64 12.87
C ILE A 70 0.06 -1.92 13.02
N ASP A 71 0.66 -3.01 13.50
CA ASP A 71 -0.03 -4.30 13.63
C ASP A 71 -1.06 -4.33 14.78
N PHE A 72 -0.95 -3.41 15.73
CA PHE A 72 -1.71 -3.40 17.00
C PHE A 72 -3.03 -2.65 16.89
N ALA A 73 -3.82 -2.94 15.86
CA ALA A 73 -5.18 -2.41 15.75
C ALA A 73 -6.03 -2.87 16.96
N PRO A 74 -6.64 -1.95 17.75
CA PRO A 74 -7.40 -2.32 18.94
C PRO A 74 -8.57 -3.27 18.67
N ARG A 75 -9.17 -3.15 17.48
CA ARG A 75 -10.19 -4.08 16.98
C ARG A 75 -10.00 -4.28 15.48
N LYS A 76 -10.09 -5.54 15.04
CA LYS A 76 -10.07 -5.91 13.62
C LYS A 76 -11.31 -6.73 13.30
N HIS A 77 -12.38 -6.05 12.88
CA HIS A 77 -13.69 -6.68 12.65
C HIS A 77 -13.72 -7.56 11.40
N GLN A 78 -12.82 -7.29 10.45
CA GLN A 78 -12.75 -7.95 9.15
C GLN A 78 -11.29 -8.20 8.77
N CYS A 79 -11.09 -9.01 7.74
CA CYS A 79 -9.79 -9.25 7.15
C CYS A 79 -9.50 -8.17 6.11
N ASP A 80 -8.32 -7.56 6.19
CA ASP A 80 -7.82 -6.64 5.18
C ASP A 80 -6.77 -7.37 4.34
N VAL A 81 -6.84 -7.19 3.03
CA VAL A 81 -5.85 -7.70 2.08
C VAL A 81 -5.14 -6.51 1.45
N LEU A 82 -3.88 -6.31 1.84
CA LEU A 82 -3.02 -5.24 1.33
C LEU A 82 -1.97 -5.83 0.38
N LEU A 83 -1.70 -5.12 -0.72
CA LEU A 83 -0.69 -5.49 -1.70
C LEU A 83 0.40 -4.43 -1.74
N VAL A 84 1.61 -4.79 -1.35
CA VAL A 84 2.82 -4.01 -1.62
C VAL A 84 3.58 -4.71 -2.74
N GLY A 85 3.64 -4.10 -3.92
CA GLY A 85 4.17 -4.78 -5.09
C GLY A 85 4.37 -3.91 -6.32
N SER A 86 4.50 -4.55 -7.46
CA SER A 86 4.68 -3.89 -8.76
C SER A 86 3.92 -4.65 -9.84
N ALA A 87 3.38 -3.93 -10.80
CA ALA A 87 2.93 -4.49 -12.05
C ALA A 87 4.15 -4.78 -12.94
N TYR A 88 4.14 -5.94 -13.59
CA TYR A 88 5.16 -6.35 -14.54
C TYR A 88 4.51 -6.51 -15.90
N ALA A 89 5.18 -6.00 -16.93
CA ALA A 89 4.69 -6.14 -18.29
C ALA A 89 4.77 -7.61 -18.74
N PRO A 90 3.73 -8.13 -19.44
CA PRO A 90 3.72 -9.50 -19.89
C PRO A 90 4.94 -9.85 -20.75
N ALA A 91 5.56 -11.00 -20.48
CA ALA A 91 6.76 -11.48 -21.18
C ALA A 91 7.95 -10.50 -21.19
N GLY A 92 7.97 -9.51 -20.28
CA GLY A 92 9.02 -8.49 -20.20
C GLY A 92 9.01 -7.47 -21.34
N GLN A 93 7.99 -7.47 -22.20
CA GLN A 93 7.86 -6.51 -23.31
C GLN A 93 7.21 -5.24 -22.82
N ALA A 94 7.79 -4.08 -23.11
CA ALA A 94 7.29 -2.82 -22.60
C ALA A 94 5.86 -2.54 -23.11
N VAL A 95 4.97 -2.18 -22.19
CA VAL A 95 3.56 -1.84 -22.47
C VAL A 95 3.23 -0.48 -21.88
N THR A 96 2.26 0.21 -22.45
CA THR A 96 1.76 1.48 -21.91
C THR A 96 0.60 1.28 -20.94
N ARG A 97 -0.02 0.09 -20.95
CA ARG A 97 -1.11 -0.34 -20.06
C ARG A 97 -1.09 -1.85 -19.86
N THR A 98 -1.34 -2.31 -18.64
CA THR A 98 -1.61 -3.73 -18.35
C THR A 98 -2.60 -3.85 -17.19
N GLN A 99 -3.37 -4.94 -17.15
CA GLN A 99 -4.26 -5.22 -16.03
C GLN A 99 -3.56 -6.17 -15.05
N VAL A 100 -3.66 -5.86 -13.76
CA VAL A 100 -3.21 -6.73 -12.68
C VAL A 100 -4.39 -7.13 -11.80
N SER A 101 -4.28 -8.27 -11.13
CA SER A 101 -5.28 -8.74 -10.18
C SER A 101 -4.66 -9.45 -8.99
N LEU A 102 -5.36 -9.39 -7.87
CA LEU A 102 -5.07 -10.15 -6.66
C LEU A 102 -6.35 -10.86 -6.21
N SER A 103 -6.21 -12.14 -5.87
CA SER A 103 -7.30 -12.96 -5.34
C SER A 103 -6.88 -13.68 -4.07
N VAL A 104 -7.73 -13.62 -3.04
CA VAL A 104 -7.55 -14.33 -1.77
C VAL A 104 -8.90 -14.91 -1.35
N GLY A 105 -9.02 -16.24 -1.37
CA GLY A 105 -10.29 -16.92 -1.12
C GLY A 105 -11.36 -16.47 -2.14
N THR A 106 -12.46 -15.89 -1.66
CA THR A 106 -13.53 -15.34 -2.50
C THR A 106 -13.32 -13.88 -2.90
N MET A 107 -12.32 -13.20 -2.32
CA MET A 107 -11.99 -11.82 -2.66
C MET A 107 -11.19 -11.79 -3.97
N SER A 108 -11.59 -10.93 -4.90
CA SER A 108 -10.86 -10.66 -6.14
C SER A 108 -10.91 -9.17 -6.43
N LYS A 109 -9.76 -8.57 -6.71
CA LYS A 109 -9.64 -7.16 -7.12
C LYS A 109 -8.73 -7.08 -8.33
N SER A 110 -9.15 -6.33 -9.34
CA SER A 110 -8.32 -5.98 -10.50
C SER A 110 -8.25 -4.47 -10.70
N CYS A 111 -7.16 -4.02 -11.32
CA CYS A 111 -7.01 -2.64 -11.76
C CYS A 111 -6.17 -2.56 -13.04
N ASP A 112 -6.39 -1.51 -13.81
CA ASP A 112 -5.52 -1.14 -14.92
C ASP A 112 -4.35 -0.31 -14.41
N VAL A 113 -3.14 -0.73 -14.77
CA VAL A 113 -1.91 0.02 -14.54
C VAL A 113 -1.53 0.70 -15.84
N VAL A 114 -1.60 2.03 -15.81
CA VAL A 114 -1.30 2.90 -16.95
C VAL A 114 0.08 3.52 -16.72
N GLY A 115 0.90 3.57 -17.76
CA GLY A 115 2.23 4.15 -17.68
C GLY A 115 2.22 5.66 -17.35
N PRO A 116 3.37 6.21 -16.92
CA PRO A 116 3.47 7.62 -16.54
C PRO A 116 2.95 8.56 -17.63
N ARG A 117 2.29 9.64 -17.19
CA ARG A 117 1.76 10.71 -18.03
C ARG A 117 2.08 12.05 -17.39
N VAL A 118 2.10 13.10 -18.20
CA VAL A 118 2.22 14.48 -17.76
C VAL A 118 1.08 15.31 -18.33
N TRP A 119 0.69 16.39 -17.65
CA TRP A 119 -0.21 17.37 -18.24
C TRP A 119 0.57 18.30 -19.16
N GLU A 120 0.06 18.48 -20.37
CA GLU A 120 0.62 19.35 -21.39
C GLU A 120 -0.37 20.46 -21.70
N ALA A 121 0.09 21.71 -21.59
CA ALA A 121 -0.66 22.88 -22.00
C ALA A 121 -0.36 23.18 -23.48
N GLY A 122 -1.38 23.03 -24.34
CA GLY A 122 -1.29 23.35 -25.77
C GLY A 122 -2.27 24.44 -26.18
N VAL A 123 -2.23 24.80 -27.47
CA VAL A 123 -3.12 25.83 -28.06
C VAL A 123 -4.60 25.48 -27.91
N THR A 124 -4.94 24.19 -27.87
CA THR A 124 -6.31 23.68 -27.72
C THR A 124 -6.72 23.36 -26.29
N GLY A 125 -5.88 23.71 -25.29
CA GLY A 125 -6.14 23.46 -23.87
C GLY A 125 -5.15 22.49 -23.21
N ILE A 126 -5.47 22.10 -21.98
CA ILE A 126 -4.66 21.21 -21.15
C ILE A 126 -5.13 19.78 -21.35
N HIS A 127 -4.20 18.86 -21.61
CA HIS A 127 -4.49 17.44 -21.80
C HIS A 127 -3.36 16.57 -21.25
N ALA A 128 -3.67 15.32 -20.90
CA ALA A 128 -2.65 14.37 -20.48
C ALA A 128 -1.92 13.82 -21.72
N SER A 129 -0.59 13.68 -21.61
CA SER A 129 0.23 13.02 -22.62
C SER A 129 -0.21 11.56 -22.84
N PRO A 130 0.14 10.94 -23.97
CA PRO A 130 0.09 9.49 -24.10
C PRO A 130 0.90 8.82 -22.97
N PRO A 131 0.46 7.66 -22.44
CA PRO A 131 1.19 6.93 -21.41
C PRO A 131 2.53 6.42 -21.92
N GLN A 132 3.58 6.62 -21.13
CA GLN A 132 4.92 6.09 -21.40
C GLN A 132 4.94 4.56 -21.23
N ALA A 133 5.74 3.87 -22.04
CA ALA A 133 5.88 2.42 -21.93
C ALA A 133 6.71 2.03 -20.69
N PHE A 134 6.35 0.93 -20.04
CA PHE A 134 7.05 0.38 -18.88
C PHE A 134 7.16 -1.14 -18.96
N THR A 135 8.20 -1.68 -18.34
CA THR A 135 8.34 -3.14 -18.09
C THR A 135 8.01 -3.50 -16.64
N ARG A 136 8.13 -2.54 -15.73
CA ARG A 136 7.76 -2.66 -14.31
C ARG A 136 7.31 -1.31 -13.76
N LEU A 137 6.19 -1.28 -13.04
CA LEU A 137 5.71 -0.08 -12.35
C LEU A 137 5.27 -0.44 -10.92
N PRO A 138 5.75 0.27 -9.87
CA PRO A 138 5.24 0.08 -8.51
C PRO A 138 3.73 0.30 -8.43
N ILE A 139 3.05 -0.44 -7.55
CA ILE A 139 1.67 -0.17 -7.16
C ILE A 139 1.76 0.52 -5.80
N SER A 140 1.63 1.84 -5.79
CA SER A 140 1.68 2.69 -4.59
C SER A 140 0.83 3.94 -4.80
N TYR A 141 0.39 4.55 -3.70
CA TYR A 141 -0.24 5.87 -3.74
C TYR A 141 0.69 6.94 -4.33
N ASP A 142 2.03 6.83 -4.15
CA ASP A 142 3.02 7.78 -4.67
C ASP A 142 3.06 7.91 -6.20
N VAL A 143 2.50 6.92 -6.90
CA VAL A 143 2.49 6.87 -8.37
C VAL A 143 1.08 6.77 -8.93
N ALA A 144 0.08 6.84 -8.07
CA ALA A 144 -1.32 6.94 -8.44
C ALA A 144 -1.73 8.41 -8.61
N PHE A 145 -2.83 8.63 -9.32
CA PHE A 145 -3.40 9.96 -9.51
C PHE A 145 -3.72 10.64 -8.17
N GLY A 146 -3.41 11.93 -8.08
CA GLY A 146 -3.63 12.77 -6.92
C GLY A 146 -2.53 13.81 -6.80
N GLY A 147 -2.16 14.17 -5.58
CA GLY A 147 -1.11 15.15 -5.30
C GLY A 147 -1.61 16.45 -4.71
N VAL A 148 -0.68 17.38 -4.54
CA VAL A 148 -0.88 18.74 -4.03
C VAL A 148 -0.35 19.71 -5.07
N ASP A 149 -1.11 20.77 -5.35
CA ASP A 149 -0.64 21.95 -6.07
C ASP A 149 -0.23 23.01 -5.02
N ASP A 150 1.06 23.10 -4.76
CA ASP A 150 1.67 24.07 -3.85
C ASP A 150 2.66 25.01 -4.56
N ALA A 151 2.56 25.13 -5.89
CA ALA A 151 3.49 25.89 -6.70
C ALA A 151 3.39 27.41 -6.49
N SER A 152 2.20 27.91 -6.10
CA SER A 152 2.01 29.33 -5.78
C SER A 152 2.68 29.70 -4.46
N SER A 153 3.20 30.93 -4.37
CA SER A 153 3.69 31.48 -3.10
C SER A 153 2.56 31.87 -2.14
N ASP A 154 1.33 32.00 -2.62
CA ASP A 154 0.16 32.28 -1.79
C ASP A 154 -0.48 30.96 -1.32
N PRO A 155 -0.47 30.64 -0.02
CA PRO A 155 -1.09 29.41 0.50
C PRO A 155 -2.61 29.33 0.26
N ALA A 156 -3.27 30.45 0.00
CA ALA A 156 -4.70 30.46 -0.34
C ALA A 156 -4.98 29.89 -1.74
N GLU A 157 -3.95 29.79 -2.59
CA GLU A 157 -4.02 29.19 -3.93
C GLU A 157 -3.58 27.71 -3.92
N HIS A 158 -3.19 27.17 -2.77
CA HIS A 158 -2.83 25.75 -2.66
C HIS A 158 -4.09 24.89 -2.69
N ASP A 159 -4.03 23.79 -3.43
CA ASP A 159 -5.11 22.80 -3.47
C ASP A 159 -4.53 21.38 -3.43
N ALA A 160 -5.36 20.42 -3.04
CA ALA A 160 -4.95 19.02 -2.95
C ALA A 160 -6.08 18.10 -3.39
N PHE A 161 -5.70 17.04 -4.12
CA PHE A 161 -6.62 15.95 -4.36
C PHE A 161 -6.78 15.12 -3.08
N MET A 162 -7.76 15.48 -2.25
CA MET A 162 -7.92 14.95 -0.89
C MET A 162 -8.06 13.42 -0.78
N LEU A 163 -8.46 12.73 -1.85
CA LEU A 163 -8.51 11.26 -1.86
C LEU A 163 -7.11 10.62 -1.96
N ASN A 164 -6.12 11.34 -2.48
CA ASN A 164 -4.73 10.90 -2.55
C ASN A 164 -3.77 12.11 -2.61
N PRO A 165 -3.57 12.86 -1.51
CA PRO A 165 -2.66 14.00 -1.50
C PRO A 165 -1.18 13.60 -1.65
N ALA A 166 -0.82 12.35 -1.35
CA ALA A 166 0.51 11.80 -1.58
C ALA A 166 0.74 11.35 -3.05
N GLY A 167 -0.29 11.46 -3.89
CA GLY A 167 -0.25 11.07 -5.29
C GLY A 167 0.53 12.02 -6.19
N ARG A 168 0.40 11.78 -7.48
CA ARG A 168 1.01 12.61 -8.52
C ARG A 168 0.01 12.84 -9.64
N GLY A 169 -0.06 14.08 -10.11
CA GLY A 169 -0.98 14.48 -11.17
C GLY A 169 -1.23 15.97 -11.14
#